data_AF-A0A8D8VNK4-F1
#
_entry.id   AF-A0A8D8VNK4-F1
#
_cell.length_a   1.000
_cell.length_b   1.000
_cell.length_c   1.000
_cell.angle_alpha   90.00
_cell.angle_beta   90.00
_cell.angle_gamma   90.00
#
_symmetry.space_group_name_H-M   'P 1'
#
loop_
_entity.id
_entity.type
_entity.pdbx_description
1 polymer ?
#
loop_
_entity_poly.entity_id
_entity_poly.type
_entity_poly.pdbx_seq_one_letter_code
_entity_poly.pdbx_strand_id
1 'polypeptide(L)'
;MMEFFNQQMHLSGLAQAAGNPVLACQINLDKNFAFLEFRSIDETTQAMAFDGINFKGQSLKIRRPHDYQPTPGVTDNAAVAVPAGVISTVVPDSPHKIFIGGLPNYLNEDQVKELLMSFGHLRAFNLVKDSATGLSKGYAFCEYADVVMTDQAIAGLNGMQLGDKKLIVQRASVGAKNAMGQQAPVPIQVPGMTQVGQAGPATEVLCLLNMVTPEELKEEDEYEDICEDIKEECNKYGIVRSLEIPRPIEHVDVPGCGKVFIEFNSIPDCQRAQQALTGRKFNNRVVVTSYWDPDKYHRREF
;
A
#
# COMPACT_ATOMS: atom_id res chain seq x y z
N MET A 1 -13.26 11.38 -30.64
CA MET A 1 -13.70 10.82 -29.34
C MET A 1 -15.14 10.35 -29.44
N MET A 2 -16.08 11.17 -29.94
CA MET A 2 -17.47 10.78 -30.19
C MET A 2 -17.61 9.48 -31.01
N GLU A 3 -17.04 9.41 -32.22
CA GLU A 3 -17.11 8.21 -33.08
C GLU A 3 -16.52 6.96 -32.40
N PHE A 4 -15.43 7.13 -31.66
CA PHE A 4 -14.80 6.05 -30.91
C PHE A 4 -15.77 5.45 -29.89
N PHE A 5 -16.43 6.27 -29.06
CA PHE A 5 -17.41 5.76 -28.10
C PHE A 5 -18.63 5.14 -28.78
N ASN A 6 -19.13 5.74 -29.86
CA ASN A 6 -20.21 5.16 -30.66
C ASN A 6 -19.84 3.76 -31.18
N GLN A 7 -18.65 3.61 -31.75
CA GLN A 7 -18.18 2.32 -32.25
C GLN A 7 -18.04 1.29 -31.12
N GLN A 8 -17.42 1.67 -29.99
CA GLN A 8 -17.22 0.77 -28.85
C GLN A 8 -18.55 0.30 -28.24
N MET A 9 -19.55 1.19 -28.15
CA MET A 9 -20.88 0.83 -27.67
C MET A 9 -21.58 -0.19 -28.57
N HIS A 10 -21.48 -0.04 -29.89
CA HIS A 10 -22.06 -1.01 -30.83
C HIS A 10 -21.34 -2.36 -30.76
N LEU A 11 -19.99 -2.34 -30.74
CA LEU A 11 -19.19 -3.58 -30.67
C LEU A 11 -19.45 -4.35 -29.37
N SER A 12 -19.69 -3.65 -28.27
CA SER A 12 -19.94 -4.26 -26.96
C SER A 12 -21.42 -4.61 -26.73
N GLY A 13 -22.31 -4.36 -27.71
CA GLY A 13 -23.75 -4.60 -27.57
C GLY A 13 -24.45 -3.70 -26.54
N LEU A 14 -23.84 -2.55 -26.22
CA LEU A 14 -24.35 -1.60 -25.22
C LEU A 14 -25.23 -0.50 -25.82
N ALA A 15 -25.27 -0.39 -27.16
CA ALA A 15 -26.19 0.49 -27.87
C ALA A 15 -27.60 -0.13 -27.90
N GLN A 16 -28.60 0.59 -27.38
CA GLN A 16 -29.94 0.04 -27.16
C GLN A 16 -30.92 0.27 -28.31
N ALA A 17 -30.58 1.15 -29.26
CA ALA A 17 -31.41 1.46 -30.43
C ALA A 17 -30.56 1.76 -31.67
N ALA A 18 -31.19 1.80 -32.85
CA ALA A 18 -30.51 2.16 -34.09
C ALA A 18 -29.94 3.59 -34.04
N GLY A 19 -28.79 3.80 -34.66
CA GLY A 19 -28.10 5.10 -34.69
C GLY A 19 -27.10 5.30 -33.55
N ASN A 20 -26.47 6.47 -33.53
CA ASN A 20 -25.35 6.76 -32.62
C ASN A 20 -25.84 7.11 -31.20
N PRO A 21 -25.38 6.38 -30.16
CA PRO A 21 -25.71 6.68 -28.77
C PRO A 21 -25.19 8.04 -28.30
N VAL A 22 -23.96 8.39 -28.67
CA VAL A 22 -23.32 9.67 -28.33
C VAL A 22 -23.73 10.73 -29.35
N LEU A 23 -24.43 11.76 -28.87
CA LEU A 23 -24.96 12.87 -29.65
C LEU A 23 -23.96 14.02 -29.77
N ALA A 24 -23.22 14.31 -28.70
CA ALA A 24 -22.26 15.40 -28.67
C ALA A 24 -21.02 15.04 -27.84
N CYS A 25 -19.90 15.66 -28.19
CA CYS A 25 -18.65 15.57 -27.45
C CYS A 25 -18.01 16.96 -27.38
N GLN A 26 -17.86 17.51 -26.19
CA GLN A 26 -17.20 18.79 -25.95
C GLN A 26 -15.87 18.54 -25.26
N ILE A 27 -14.75 18.87 -25.91
CA ILE A 27 -13.41 18.61 -25.40
C ILE A 27 -12.85 19.92 -24.83
N ASN A 28 -12.39 19.86 -23.58
CA ASN A 28 -11.62 20.92 -22.95
C ASN A 28 -10.14 20.51 -22.93
N LEU A 29 -9.36 21.07 -23.87
CA LEU A 29 -7.93 20.76 -24.01
C LEU A 29 -7.10 21.34 -22.86
N ASP A 30 -7.49 22.50 -22.33
CA ASP A 30 -6.76 23.20 -21.28
C ASP A 30 -6.76 22.41 -19.96
N LYS A 31 -7.90 21.79 -19.64
CA LYS A 31 -8.10 21.01 -18.42
C LYS A 31 -8.06 19.49 -18.66
N ASN A 32 -7.74 19.08 -19.89
CA ASN A 32 -7.60 17.69 -20.31
C ASN A 32 -8.80 16.79 -19.94
N PHE A 33 -10.03 17.25 -20.16
CA PHE A 33 -11.25 16.46 -19.99
C PHE A 33 -12.23 16.69 -21.14
N ALA A 34 -13.23 15.82 -21.27
CA ALA A 34 -14.31 15.99 -22.25
C ALA A 34 -15.67 15.65 -21.63
N PHE A 35 -16.71 16.34 -22.09
CA PHE A 35 -18.09 15.97 -21.84
C PHE A 35 -18.63 15.17 -23.01
N LEU A 36 -19.34 14.09 -22.71
CA LEU A 36 -20.05 13.26 -23.67
C LEU A 36 -21.54 13.33 -23.34
N GLU A 37 -22.35 13.65 -24.34
CA GLU A 37 -23.80 13.66 -24.24
C GLU A 37 -24.35 12.44 -24.97
N PHE A 38 -25.16 11.66 -24.26
CA PHE A 38 -25.82 10.48 -24.81
C PHE A 38 -27.30 10.75 -25.01
N ARG A 39 -27.91 10.06 -25.97
CA ARG A 39 -29.35 10.18 -26.23
C ARG A 39 -30.23 9.61 -25.13
N SER A 40 -29.68 8.77 -24.24
CA SER A 40 -30.43 8.14 -23.15
C SER A 40 -29.60 7.98 -21.89
N ILE A 41 -30.27 8.03 -20.73
CA ILE A 41 -29.66 7.82 -19.42
C ILE A 41 -29.11 6.40 -19.32
N ASP A 42 -29.86 5.41 -19.82
CA ASP A 42 -29.47 3.99 -19.79
C ASP A 42 -28.16 3.75 -20.55
N GLU A 43 -28.03 4.28 -21.77
CA GLU A 43 -26.78 4.19 -22.54
C GLU A 43 -25.64 4.95 -21.88
N THR A 44 -25.93 6.04 -21.15
CA THR A 44 -24.93 6.74 -20.35
C THR A 44 -24.44 5.86 -19.20
N THR A 45 -25.35 5.12 -18.54
CA THR A 45 -25.02 4.16 -17.49
C THR A 45 -24.16 3.04 -18.04
N GLN A 46 -24.54 2.48 -19.20
CA GLN A 46 -23.75 1.43 -19.85
C GLN A 46 -22.36 1.93 -20.27
N ALA A 47 -22.24 3.18 -20.73
CA ALA A 47 -20.96 3.76 -21.12
C ALA A 47 -19.96 3.89 -19.94
N MET A 48 -20.42 3.83 -18.69
CA MET A 48 -19.53 3.80 -17.52
C MET A 48 -18.63 2.56 -17.50
N ALA A 49 -19.00 1.46 -18.18
CA ALA A 49 -18.13 0.29 -18.29
C ALA A 49 -16.91 0.47 -19.18
N PHE A 50 -16.84 1.55 -19.96
CA PHE A 50 -15.62 1.93 -20.67
C PHE A 50 -14.63 2.72 -19.80
N ASP A 51 -14.86 2.82 -18.48
CA ASP A 51 -13.86 3.39 -17.59
C ASP A 51 -12.54 2.62 -17.69
N GLY A 52 -11.48 3.33 -18.05
CA GLY A 52 -10.15 2.78 -18.31
C GLY A 52 -9.93 2.26 -19.72
N ILE A 53 -10.88 2.49 -20.64
CA ILE A 53 -10.67 2.18 -22.06
C ILE A 53 -9.50 2.99 -22.61
N ASN A 54 -8.69 2.34 -23.45
CA ASN A 54 -7.58 2.99 -24.13
C ASN A 54 -8.07 3.81 -25.33
N PHE A 55 -7.77 5.11 -25.35
CA PHE A 55 -8.02 6.00 -26.47
C PHE A 55 -6.73 6.75 -26.82
N LYS A 56 -6.20 6.52 -28.03
CA LYS A 56 -4.95 7.14 -28.51
C LYS A 56 -3.74 6.92 -27.57
N GLY A 57 -3.66 5.75 -26.94
CA GLY A 57 -2.57 5.42 -26.01
C GLY A 57 -2.73 6.05 -24.63
N GLN A 58 -3.93 6.49 -24.27
CA GLN A 58 -4.25 6.94 -22.92
C GLN A 58 -5.49 6.23 -22.40
N SER A 59 -5.39 5.71 -21.18
CA SER A 59 -6.53 5.16 -20.46
C SER A 59 -7.45 6.29 -19.99
N LEU A 60 -8.71 6.27 -20.42
CA LEU A 60 -9.68 7.32 -20.10
C LEU A 60 -10.37 7.07 -18.76
N LYS A 61 -10.50 8.11 -17.94
CA LYS A 61 -11.30 8.08 -16.71
C LYS A 61 -12.71 8.58 -16.99
N ILE A 62 -13.72 7.72 -16.84
CA ILE A 62 -15.12 8.04 -17.15
C ILE A 62 -15.93 8.14 -15.88
N ARG A 63 -16.54 9.29 -15.61
CA ARG A 63 -17.37 9.54 -14.41
C ARG A 63 -18.61 10.34 -14.79
N ARG A 64 -19.65 10.24 -13.96
CA ARG A 64 -20.76 11.19 -13.97
C ARG A 64 -20.25 12.59 -13.56
N PRO A 65 -20.82 13.67 -14.12
CA PRO A 65 -20.61 15.03 -13.62
C PRO A 65 -20.94 15.15 -12.12
N HIS A 66 -20.28 16.07 -11.43
CA HIS A 66 -20.41 16.21 -9.97
C HIS A 66 -21.81 16.64 -9.51
N ASP A 67 -22.55 17.30 -10.39
CA ASP A 67 -23.92 17.81 -10.21
C ASP A 67 -24.99 16.86 -10.74
N TYR A 68 -24.62 15.66 -11.20
CA TYR A 68 -25.58 14.66 -11.66
C TYR A 68 -26.45 14.15 -10.51
N GLN A 69 -27.77 14.33 -10.62
CA GLN A 69 -28.75 13.75 -9.72
C GLN A 69 -29.46 12.58 -10.43
N PRO A 70 -29.35 11.34 -9.92
CA PRO A 70 -30.06 10.22 -10.51
C PRO A 70 -31.57 10.43 -10.37
N THR A 71 -32.32 10.11 -11.43
CA THR A 71 -33.78 10.17 -11.40
C THR A 71 -34.33 9.23 -10.32
N PRO A 72 -35.31 9.66 -9.50
CA PRO A 72 -35.88 8.83 -8.45
C PRO A 72 -36.39 7.49 -9.00
N GLY A 73 -35.91 6.38 -8.44
CA GLY A 73 -36.30 5.02 -8.85
C GLY A 73 -35.33 4.32 -9.82
N VAL A 74 -34.33 5.02 -10.35
CA VAL A 74 -33.25 4.41 -11.14
C VAL A 74 -32.03 4.18 -10.24
N THR A 75 -31.74 2.94 -9.89
CA THR A 75 -30.53 2.58 -9.15
C THR A 75 -29.33 2.49 -10.09
N ASP A 76 -28.30 3.31 -9.87
CA ASP A 76 -27.03 3.35 -10.64
C ASP A 76 -26.16 2.07 -10.47
N ASN A 77 -26.66 1.04 -9.78
CA ASN A 77 -25.98 -0.24 -9.57
C ASN A 77 -26.32 -1.26 -10.67
N ALA A 78 -26.22 -0.84 -11.93
CA ALA A 78 -26.13 -1.83 -13.01
C ALA A 78 -24.73 -2.47 -12.88
N ALA A 79 -24.68 -3.77 -12.63
CA ALA A 79 -23.48 -4.57 -12.87
C ALA A 79 -23.23 -4.57 -14.37
N VAL A 80 -22.65 -3.48 -14.89
CA VAL A 80 -22.36 -3.37 -16.31
C VAL A 80 -21.22 -4.35 -16.60
N ALA A 81 -21.46 -5.26 -17.53
CA ALA A 81 -20.44 -6.16 -18.02
C ALA A 81 -19.31 -5.34 -18.64
N VAL A 82 -18.17 -5.28 -17.97
CA VAL A 82 -16.97 -4.59 -18.46
C VAL A 82 -16.49 -5.32 -19.71
N PRO A 83 -16.35 -4.63 -20.86
CA PRO A 83 -15.85 -5.24 -22.09
C PRO A 83 -14.47 -5.88 -21.88
N ALA A 84 -14.21 -7.00 -22.56
CA ALA A 84 -12.93 -7.68 -22.48
C ALA A 84 -11.77 -6.74 -22.87
N GLY A 85 -10.73 -6.69 -22.03
CA GLY A 85 -9.55 -5.85 -22.25
C GLY A 85 -9.64 -4.44 -21.66
N VAL A 86 -10.77 -4.04 -21.07
CA VAL A 86 -10.88 -2.78 -20.32
C VAL A 86 -10.44 -2.99 -18.87
N ILE A 87 -9.52 -2.14 -18.40
CA ILE A 87 -9.01 -2.16 -17.02
C ILE A 87 -9.56 -0.93 -16.29
N SER A 88 -10.48 -1.13 -15.35
CA SER A 88 -11.12 -0.04 -14.59
C SER A 88 -10.11 0.90 -13.93
N THR A 89 -10.34 2.21 -13.98
CA THR A 89 -9.53 3.20 -13.25
C THR A 89 -9.93 3.30 -11.77
N VAL A 90 -11.08 2.73 -11.39
CA VAL A 90 -11.47 2.56 -9.99
C VAL A 90 -11.00 1.20 -9.53
N VAL A 91 -10.11 1.18 -8.54
CA VAL A 91 -9.73 -0.04 -7.82
C VAL A 91 -10.60 -0.15 -6.56
N PRO A 92 -11.57 -1.09 -6.54
CA PRO A 92 -12.49 -1.22 -5.41
C PRO A 92 -11.73 -1.61 -4.14
N ASP A 93 -12.23 -1.18 -2.99
CA ASP A 93 -11.69 -1.61 -1.70
C ASP A 93 -12.12 -3.06 -1.45
N SER A 94 -11.21 -4.00 -1.72
CA SER A 94 -11.40 -5.43 -1.55
C SER A 94 -10.20 -6.05 -0.83
N PRO A 95 -10.31 -7.28 -0.29
CA PRO A 95 -9.17 -8.03 0.25
C PRO A 95 -8.08 -8.32 -0.79
N HIS A 96 -8.39 -8.21 -2.07
CA HIS A 96 -7.48 -8.49 -3.20
C HIS A 96 -6.90 -7.23 -3.83
N LYS A 97 -7.25 -6.04 -3.31
CA LYS A 97 -6.63 -4.78 -3.69
C LYS A 97 -5.15 -4.79 -3.28
N ILE A 98 -4.29 -4.44 -4.23
CA ILE A 98 -2.84 -4.38 -4.06
C ILE A 98 -2.41 -2.92 -4.06
N PHE A 99 -1.53 -2.58 -3.13
CA PHE A 99 -0.75 -1.34 -3.14
C PHE A 99 0.65 -1.65 -3.72
N ILE A 100 1.10 -0.80 -4.64
CA ILE A 100 2.43 -0.84 -5.24
C ILE A 100 3.09 0.51 -4.97
N GLY A 101 4.03 0.56 -4.03
CA GLY A 101 4.84 1.74 -3.71
C GLY A 101 6.27 1.63 -4.25
N GLY A 102 7.00 2.74 -4.22
CA GLY A 102 8.39 2.79 -4.66
C GLY A 102 8.57 2.85 -6.17
N LEU A 103 7.49 3.13 -6.93
CA LEU A 103 7.56 3.31 -8.37
C LEU A 103 8.38 4.58 -8.69
N PRO A 104 9.35 4.52 -9.60
CA PRO A 104 10.01 5.72 -10.08
C PRO A 104 9.02 6.70 -10.72
N ASN A 105 9.11 7.97 -10.37
CA ASN A 105 8.13 8.99 -10.78
C ASN A 105 8.11 9.26 -12.29
N TYR A 106 9.16 8.83 -13.02
CA TYR A 106 9.24 8.93 -14.47
C TYR A 106 8.44 7.83 -15.19
N LEU A 107 8.02 6.77 -14.50
CA LEU A 107 7.20 5.73 -15.11
C LEU A 107 5.76 6.23 -15.31
N ASN A 108 5.26 6.01 -16.52
CA ASN A 108 3.88 6.31 -16.86
C ASN A 108 2.94 5.15 -16.52
N GLU A 109 1.64 5.39 -16.63
CA GLU A 109 0.60 4.42 -16.29
C GLU A 109 0.70 3.13 -17.12
N ASP A 110 0.95 3.24 -18.43
CA ASP A 110 0.99 2.08 -19.32
C ASP A 110 2.22 1.20 -19.03
N GLN A 111 3.37 1.79 -18.75
CA GLN A 111 4.59 1.05 -18.36
C GLN A 111 4.39 0.25 -17.06
N VAL A 112 3.71 0.85 -16.08
CA VAL A 112 3.40 0.14 -14.82
C VAL A 112 2.35 -0.96 -15.05
N LYS A 113 1.35 -0.72 -15.91
CA LYS A 113 0.38 -1.75 -16.29
C LYS A 113 1.06 -2.92 -16.99
N GLU A 114 1.95 -2.67 -17.95
CA GLU A 114 2.69 -3.72 -18.66
C GLU A 114 3.50 -4.60 -17.71
N LEU A 115 4.18 -4.00 -16.72
CA LEU A 115 4.90 -4.73 -15.68
C LEU A 115 3.96 -5.63 -14.85
N LEU A 116 2.79 -5.13 -14.46
CA LEU A 116 1.83 -5.91 -13.67
C LEU A 116 1.14 -7.00 -14.52
N MET A 117 0.91 -6.74 -15.80
CA MET A 117 0.28 -7.68 -16.72
C MET A 117 1.16 -8.90 -17.04
N SER A 118 2.46 -8.88 -16.71
CA SER A 118 3.30 -10.07 -16.80
C SER A 118 2.91 -11.16 -15.79
N PHE A 119 2.19 -10.81 -14.72
CA PHE A 119 1.68 -11.76 -13.73
C PHE A 119 0.27 -12.24 -14.07
N GLY A 120 -0.60 -11.33 -14.53
CA GLY A 120 -1.96 -11.68 -14.89
C GLY A 120 -2.77 -10.50 -15.40
N HIS A 121 -3.99 -10.79 -15.88
CA HIS A 121 -4.89 -9.75 -16.37
C HIS A 121 -5.39 -8.89 -15.22
N LEU A 122 -5.27 -7.57 -15.38
CA LEU A 122 -5.77 -6.59 -14.42
C LEU A 122 -7.27 -6.39 -14.60
N ARG A 123 -8.02 -6.42 -13.50
CA ARG A 123 -9.42 -5.99 -13.45
C ARG A 123 -9.50 -4.47 -13.28
N ALA A 124 -8.65 -3.94 -12.41
CA ALA A 124 -8.60 -2.52 -12.11
C ALA A 124 -7.17 -2.06 -11.83
N PHE A 125 -6.87 -0.82 -12.20
CA PHE A 125 -5.57 -0.20 -12.00
C PHE A 125 -5.70 1.31 -11.85
N ASN A 126 -4.93 1.90 -10.94
CA ASN A 126 -4.85 3.34 -10.76
C ASN A 126 -3.44 3.75 -10.34
N LEU A 127 -2.72 4.47 -11.22
CA LEU A 127 -1.46 5.13 -10.87
C LEU A 127 -1.80 6.48 -10.22
N VAL A 128 -1.39 6.66 -8.97
CA VAL A 128 -1.75 7.89 -8.24
C VAL A 128 -0.85 9.03 -8.67
N LYS A 129 -1.47 10.09 -9.19
CA LYS A 129 -0.81 11.30 -9.66
C LYS A 129 -1.20 12.50 -8.79
N ASP A 130 -0.32 13.48 -8.75
CA ASP A 130 -0.62 14.78 -8.18
C ASP A 130 -1.60 15.53 -9.08
N SER A 131 -2.68 16.07 -8.48
CA SER A 131 -3.76 16.70 -9.24
C SER A 131 -3.39 18.06 -9.83
N ALA A 132 -2.37 18.74 -9.27
CA ALA A 132 -1.94 20.05 -9.75
C ALA A 132 -0.91 19.93 -10.88
N THR A 133 0.01 18.98 -10.76
CA THR A 133 1.14 18.82 -11.70
C THR A 133 0.97 17.66 -12.69
N GLY A 134 0.05 16.73 -12.43
CA GLY A 134 -0.13 15.50 -13.23
C GLY A 134 0.99 14.46 -13.05
N LEU A 135 1.99 14.74 -12.21
CA LEU A 135 3.14 13.86 -11.99
C LEU A 135 2.77 12.68 -11.10
N SER A 136 3.40 11.52 -11.34
CA SER A 136 3.24 10.33 -10.50
C SER A 136 3.70 10.61 -9.06
N LYS A 137 2.91 10.18 -8.08
CA LYS A 137 3.29 10.19 -6.66
C LYS A 137 4.18 9.00 -6.28
N GLY A 138 4.53 8.14 -7.24
CA GLY A 138 5.40 6.98 -7.02
C GLY A 138 4.69 5.77 -6.40
N TYR A 139 3.36 5.72 -6.48
CA TYR A 139 2.59 4.55 -6.06
C TYR A 139 1.32 4.35 -6.89
N ALA A 140 0.87 3.10 -6.95
CA ALA A 140 -0.31 2.67 -7.66
C ALA A 140 -1.15 1.70 -6.81
N PHE A 141 -2.41 1.53 -7.21
CA PHE A 141 -3.26 0.45 -6.76
C PHE A 141 -3.67 -0.42 -7.94
N CYS A 142 -3.83 -1.72 -7.71
CA CYS A 142 -4.43 -2.60 -8.70
C CYS A 142 -5.23 -3.73 -8.06
N GLU A 143 -6.04 -4.40 -8.87
CA GLU A 143 -6.70 -5.66 -8.53
C GLU A 143 -6.66 -6.54 -9.80
N TYR A 144 -6.26 -7.80 -9.66
CA TYR A 144 -6.26 -8.76 -10.76
C TYR A 144 -7.66 -9.33 -11.00
N ALA A 145 -7.93 -9.76 -12.23
CA ALA A 145 -9.15 -10.49 -12.57
C ALA A 145 -9.18 -11.86 -11.90
N ASP A 146 -8.03 -12.53 -11.81
CA ASP A 146 -7.85 -13.76 -11.05
C ASP A 146 -7.22 -13.45 -9.68
N VAL A 147 -7.93 -13.81 -8.62
CA VAL A 147 -7.52 -13.58 -7.22
C VAL A 147 -6.26 -14.33 -6.85
N VAL A 148 -5.94 -15.45 -7.53
CA VAL A 148 -4.72 -16.23 -7.26
C VAL A 148 -3.46 -15.44 -7.66
N MET A 149 -3.58 -14.55 -8.65
CA MET A 149 -2.48 -13.70 -9.10
C MET A 149 -2.07 -12.67 -8.06
N THR A 150 -2.97 -12.31 -7.12
CA THR A 150 -2.67 -11.33 -6.06
C THR A 150 -1.47 -11.76 -5.22
N ASP A 151 -1.45 -13.00 -4.74
CA ASP A 151 -0.38 -13.48 -3.87
C ASP A 151 0.93 -13.70 -4.63
N GLN A 152 0.83 -14.18 -5.88
CA GLN A 152 1.98 -14.38 -6.76
C GLN A 152 2.65 -13.04 -7.12
N ALA A 153 1.85 -12.02 -7.45
CA ALA A 153 2.34 -10.69 -7.77
C ALA A 153 2.99 -10.03 -6.54
N ILE A 154 2.40 -10.17 -5.34
CA ILE A 154 3.01 -9.66 -4.11
C ILE A 154 4.37 -10.34 -3.85
N ALA A 155 4.43 -11.67 -3.93
CA ALA A 155 5.66 -12.41 -3.70
C ALA A 155 6.75 -12.11 -4.74
N GLY A 156 6.37 -11.92 -6.00
CA GLY A 156 7.32 -11.69 -7.10
C GLY A 156 7.80 -10.24 -7.24
N LEU A 157 6.96 -9.25 -6.89
CA LEU A 157 7.28 -7.83 -7.07
C LEU A 157 7.77 -7.14 -5.80
N ASN A 158 7.40 -7.62 -4.61
CA ASN A 158 7.83 -6.97 -3.38
C ASN A 158 9.35 -7.09 -3.19
N GLY A 159 10.02 -5.96 -3.00
CA GLY A 159 11.49 -5.88 -2.91
C GLY A 159 12.21 -5.89 -4.26
N MET A 160 11.49 -6.03 -5.39
CA MET A 160 12.08 -5.94 -6.73
C MET A 160 12.75 -4.58 -6.92
N GLN A 161 13.99 -4.59 -7.40
CA GLN A 161 14.74 -3.38 -7.71
C GLN A 161 14.31 -2.86 -9.08
N LEU A 162 13.87 -1.59 -9.14
CA LEU A 162 13.50 -0.89 -10.35
C LEU A 162 14.24 0.45 -10.41
N GLY A 163 15.36 0.46 -11.13
CA GLY A 163 16.33 1.55 -11.09
C GLY A 163 17.00 1.65 -9.71
N ASP A 164 16.98 2.83 -9.12
CA ASP A 164 17.51 3.14 -7.79
C ASP A 164 16.51 2.84 -6.65
N LYS A 165 15.27 2.45 -6.98
CA LYS A 165 14.21 2.19 -6.00
C LYS A 165 13.88 0.71 -5.87
N LYS A 166 13.44 0.31 -4.68
CA LYS A 166 12.81 -1.00 -4.44
C LYS A 166 11.31 -0.83 -4.39
N LEU A 167 10.60 -1.73 -5.07
CA LEU A 167 9.14 -1.78 -5.02
C LEU A 167 8.68 -2.31 -3.66
N ILE A 168 7.61 -1.73 -3.15
CA ILE A 168 6.90 -2.19 -1.95
C ILE A 168 5.53 -2.66 -2.41
N VAL A 169 5.30 -3.97 -2.41
CA VAL A 169 4.05 -4.55 -2.94
C VAL A 169 3.37 -5.38 -1.85
N GLN A 170 2.10 -5.10 -1.62
CA GLN A 170 1.33 -5.68 -0.52
C GLN A 170 -0.17 -5.51 -0.73
N ARG A 171 -0.99 -6.22 0.05
CA ARG A 171 -2.43 -5.95 0.12
C ARG A 171 -2.69 -4.55 0.69
N ALA A 172 -3.59 -3.81 0.06
CA ALA A 172 -4.01 -2.50 0.54
C ALA A 172 -4.99 -2.68 1.71
N SER A 173 -4.82 -1.88 2.78
CA SER A 173 -5.77 -1.90 3.89
C SER A 173 -7.13 -1.36 3.45
N VAL A 174 -8.15 -2.21 3.54
CA VAL A 174 -9.57 -1.88 3.34
C VAL A 174 -9.99 -0.89 4.45
N GLY A 175 -10.15 0.40 4.12
CA GLY A 175 -10.76 1.37 5.05
C GLY A 175 -10.08 2.73 5.23
N ALA A 176 -8.91 3.00 4.64
CA ALA A 176 -8.28 4.32 4.76
C ALA A 176 -8.80 5.31 3.70
N LYS A 177 -10.05 5.75 3.82
CA LYS A 177 -10.48 6.99 3.16
C LYS A 177 -9.75 8.16 3.83
N ASN A 178 -9.10 8.99 3.02
CA ASN A 178 -8.40 10.22 3.42
C ASN A 178 -9.09 10.97 4.58
N ALA A 179 -8.49 10.91 5.76
CA ALA A 179 -8.71 11.85 6.84
C ALA A 179 -7.38 12.59 7.07
N MET A 180 -7.11 13.60 6.24
CA MET A 180 -6.07 14.58 6.54
C MET A 180 -6.76 15.86 6.99
N GLY A 181 -6.95 15.95 8.31
CA GLY A 181 -7.55 17.09 8.98
C GLY A 181 -7.75 16.79 10.46
N GLN A 182 -6.85 17.36 11.29
CA GLN A 182 -6.80 17.31 12.76
C GLN A 182 -6.13 16.08 13.39
N GLN A 183 -5.05 16.41 14.10
CA GLN A 183 -4.13 15.53 14.82
C GLN A 183 -4.82 14.89 16.03
N ALA A 184 -4.96 13.58 15.97
CA ALA A 184 -4.97 12.69 17.12
C ALA A 184 -3.97 11.56 16.81
N PRO A 185 -3.20 11.08 17.80
CA PRO A 185 -2.05 10.21 17.54
C PRO A 185 -2.54 8.84 17.10
N VAL A 186 -2.33 8.51 15.83
CA VAL A 186 -2.59 7.20 15.24
C VAL A 186 -1.31 6.34 15.30
N PRO A 187 -1.38 5.10 15.79
CA PRO A 187 -0.23 4.20 15.87
C PRO A 187 0.25 3.82 14.46
N ILE A 188 1.56 3.92 14.25
CA ILE A 188 2.22 3.71 12.95
C ILE A 188 2.44 2.20 12.74
N GLN A 189 1.67 1.59 11.83
CA GLN A 189 1.94 0.25 11.32
C GLN A 189 2.69 0.33 10.00
N VAL A 190 3.92 -0.15 10.00
CA VAL A 190 4.84 -0.22 8.85
C VAL A 190 4.74 -1.56 8.11
N PRO A 191 4.54 -1.55 6.78
CA PRO A 191 4.57 -2.76 5.98
C PRO A 191 5.99 -3.17 5.56
N GLY A 192 6.31 -4.47 5.69
CA GLY A 192 7.66 -5.03 5.46
C GLY A 192 8.03 -6.15 6.45
N MET A 193 7.20 -6.40 7.45
CA MET A 193 7.30 -7.56 8.33
C MET A 193 5.98 -8.32 8.37
N THR A 194 5.74 -9.16 7.38
CA THR A 194 4.62 -10.10 7.40
C THR A 194 4.97 -11.44 8.07
N GLN A 195 6.17 -11.60 8.64
CA GLN A 195 6.43 -12.59 9.69
C GLN A 195 7.47 -12.08 10.70
N VAL A 196 7.09 -11.10 11.51
CA VAL A 196 7.48 -11.12 12.93
C VAL A 196 6.19 -10.98 13.73
N GLY A 197 5.66 -12.14 14.08
CA GLY A 197 4.86 -12.37 15.28
C GLY A 197 3.56 -11.60 15.46
N GLN A 198 2.46 -12.34 15.67
CA GLN A 198 1.82 -12.16 16.97
C GLN A 198 2.96 -12.00 17.98
N ALA A 199 2.99 -10.93 18.78
CA ALA A 199 4.13 -10.64 19.64
C ALA A 199 4.46 -11.78 20.63
N GLY A 200 3.89 -12.97 20.51
CA GLY A 200 3.83 -13.99 21.53
C GLY A 200 2.78 -13.59 22.55
N PRO A 201 2.52 -14.46 23.53
CA PRO A 201 1.90 -14.00 24.77
C PRO A 201 2.72 -12.84 25.35
N ALA A 202 2.05 -11.84 25.91
CA ALA A 202 2.75 -10.72 26.54
C ALA A 202 3.60 -11.22 27.72
N THR A 203 4.88 -10.90 27.69
CA THR A 203 5.85 -11.22 28.76
C THR A 203 6.46 -9.94 29.32
N GLU A 204 7.30 -10.07 30.33
CA GLU A 204 8.09 -8.97 30.87
C GLU A 204 9.36 -8.67 30.06
N VAL A 205 9.68 -9.47 29.04
CA VAL A 205 10.86 -9.28 28.18
C VAL A 205 10.45 -8.87 26.78
N LEU A 206 10.95 -7.72 26.34
CA LEU A 206 10.74 -7.17 25.00
C LEU A 206 12.00 -7.31 24.16
N CYS A 207 11.85 -7.87 22.96
CA CYS A 207 12.89 -7.90 21.94
C CYS A 207 12.62 -6.81 20.90
N LEU A 208 13.55 -5.86 20.78
CA LEU A 208 13.59 -4.87 19.70
C LEU A 208 14.49 -5.38 18.58
N LEU A 209 13.93 -5.43 17.38
CA LEU A 209 14.58 -5.84 16.15
C LEU A 209 14.81 -4.63 15.27
N ASN A 210 15.85 -4.70 14.43
CA ASN A 210 16.15 -3.70 13.41
C ASN A 210 16.45 -2.29 13.98
N MET A 211 16.96 -2.25 15.22
CA MET A 211 17.33 -1.01 15.92
C MET A 211 18.83 -0.72 15.80
N VAL A 212 19.67 -1.74 15.97
CA VAL A 212 21.14 -1.64 15.98
C VAL A 212 21.74 -2.62 14.96
N THR A 213 22.89 -2.28 14.41
CA THR A 213 23.69 -3.18 13.56
C THR A 213 24.82 -3.84 14.34
N PRO A 214 25.26 -5.03 13.92
CA PRO A 214 26.48 -5.63 14.47
C PRO A 214 27.70 -4.70 14.40
N GLU A 215 27.82 -3.89 13.35
CA GLU A 215 28.94 -2.96 13.16
C GLU A 215 29.01 -1.89 14.26
N GLU A 216 27.87 -1.31 14.63
CA GLU A 216 27.71 -0.31 15.71
C GLU A 216 27.98 -0.89 17.12
N LEU A 217 28.04 -2.23 17.26
CA LEU A 217 28.27 -2.91 18.54
C LEU A 217 29.73 -3.35 18.74
N LYS A 218 30.62 -3.07 17.79
CA LYS A 218 32.03 -3.49 17.83
C LYS A 218 32.88 -2.58 18.72
N GLU A 219 32.62 -1.28 18.71
CA GLU A 219 33.33 -0.32 19.55
C GLU A 219 32.72 -0.29 20.96
N GLU A 220 33.56 -0.23 22.00
CA GLU A 220 33.10 -0.30 23.39
C GLU A 220 32.37 0.98 23.82
N ASP A 221 32.92 2.14 23.47
CA ASP A 221 32.32 3.44 23.76
C ASP A 221 30.95 3.60 23.06
N GLU A 222 30.85 3.23 21.78
CA GLU A 222 29.58 3.30 21.03
C GLU A 222 28.53 2.31 21.57
N TYR A 223 28.97 1.12 22.01
CA TYR A 223 28.09 0.15 22.65
C TYR A 223 27.51 0.67 23.97
N GLU A 224 28.33 1.33 24.80
CA GLU A 224 27.89 1.90 26.07
C GLU A 224 26.88 3.02 25.85
N ASP A 225 27.15 3.94 24.92
CA ASP A 225 26.22 5.02 24.52
C ASP A 225 24.87 4.47 24.03
N ILE A 226 24.90 3.45 23.16
CA ILE A 226 23.68 2.80 22.64
C ILE A 226 22.87 2.16 23.79
N CYS A 227 23.55 1.50 24.73
CA CYS A 227 22.89 0.88 25.88
C CYS A 227 22.23 1.92 26.79
N GLU A 228 22.90 3.04 27.05
CA GLU A 228 22.36 4.13 27.86
C GLU A 228 21.15 4.78 27.19
N ASP A 229 21.26 5.14 25.90
CA ASP A 229 20.18 5.76 25.12
C ASP A 229 18.92 4.88 25.10
N ILE A 230 19.08 3.59 24.83
CA ILE A 230 17.96 2.64 24.77
C ILE A 230 17.33 2.49 26.16
N LYS A 231 18.15 2.40 27.22
CA LYS A 231 17.68 2.26 28.59
C LYS A 231 16.91 3.49 29.04
N GLU A 232 17.42 4.69 28.76
CA GLU A 232 16.75 5.95 29.07
C GLU A 232 15.42 6.08 28.33
N GLU A 233 15.41 5.77 27.03
CA GLU A 233 14.19 5.84 26.22
C GLU A 233 13.16 4.82 26.71
N CYS A 234 13.57 3.61 27.09
CA CYS A 234 12.65 2.57 27.57
C CYS A 234 12.11 2.85 28.98
N ASN A 235 12.89 3.51 29.85
CA ASN A 235 12.46 3.92 31.18
C ASN A 235 11.27 4.90 31.16
N LYS A 236 11.00 5.57 30.04
CA LYS A 236 9.82 6.44 29.86
C LYS A 236 8.50 5.66 29.85
N TYR A 237 8.53 4.37 29.53
CA TYR A 237 7.32 3.54 29.38
C TYR A 237 7.10 2.58 30.55
N GLY A 238 8.17 2.22 31.25
CA GLY A 238 8.15 1.48 32.50
C GLY A 238 9.56 1.17 33.00
N ILE A 239 9.65 0.62 34.21
CA ILE A 239 10.95 0.43 34.88
C ILE A 239 11.72 -0.71 34.21
N VAL A 240 12.88 -0.41 33.63
CA VAL A 240 13.79 -1.39 33.03
C VAL A 240 14.61 -2.07 34.14
N ARG A 241 14.51 -3.40 34.24
CA ARG A 241 15.27 -4.23 35.18
C ARG A 241 16.63 -4.62 34.62
N SER A 242 16.65 -5.09 33.38
CA SER A 242 17.87 -5.50 32.70
C SER A 242 17.76 -5.24 31.20
N LEU A 243 18.89 -4.99 30.57
CA LEU A 243 19.03 -4.76 29.14
C LEU A 243 20.25 -5.54 28.66
N GLU A 244 20.07 -6.31 27.60
CA GLU A 244 21.14 -7.11 27.00
C GLU A 244 21.13 -6.94 25.47
N ILE A 245 22.31 -6.68 24.91
CA ILE A 245 22.51 -6.58 23.46
C ILE A 245 23.67 -7.54 23.08
N PRO A 246 23.39 -8.67 22.42
CA PRO A 246 24.43 -9.60 22.00
C PRO A 246 25.41 -8.96 21.01
N ARG A 247 26.68 -8.88 21.40
CA ARG A 247 27.76 -8.31 20.59
C ARG A 247 28.30 -9.33 19.58
N PRO A 248 28.69 -8.92 18.37
CA PRO A 248 29.34 -9.81 17.42
C PRO A 248 30.73 -10.21 17.93
N ILE A 249 31.10 -11.48 17.73
CA ILE A 249 32.44 -12.00 18.00
C ILE A 249 33.06 -12.35 16.64
N GLU A 250 34.31 -11.95 16.40
CA GLU A 250 34.97 -12.25 15.13
C GLU A 250 35.00 -13.76 14.87
N HIS A 251 34.55 -14.14 13.66
CA HIS A 251 34.50 -15.53 13.19
C HIS A 251 33.53 -16.47 13.92
N VAL A 252 32.64 -15.94 14.76
CA VAL A 252 31.59 -16.73 15.44
C VAL A 252 30.23 -16.10 15.13
N ASP A 253 29.29 -16.93 14.69
CA ASP A 253 27.89 -16.51 14.55
C ASP A 253 27.28 -16.44 15.95
N VAL A 254 26.97 -15.23 16.42
CA VAL A 254 26.42 -14.99 17.76
C VAL A 254 24.89 -14.94 17.65
N PRO A 255 24.16 -15.90 18.25
CA PRO A 255 22.71 -15.88 18.28
C PRO A 255 22.19 -14.58 18.88
N GLY A 256 21.24 -13.93 18.18
CA GLY A 256 20.65 -12.67 18.62
C GLY A 256 21.47 -11.41 18.35
N CYS A 257 22.58 -11.49 17.60
CA CYS A 257 23.35 -10.31 17.21
C CYS A 257 22.49 -9.33 16.41
N GLY A 258 22.54 -8.04 16.77
CA GLY A 258 21.68 -6.99 16.18
C GLY A 258 20.26 -6.92 16.75
N LYS A 259 19.95 -7.70 17.79
CA LYS A 259 18.70 -7.58 18.57
C LYS A 259 18.99 -6.99 19.95
N VAL A 260 17.99 -6.31 20.49
CA VAL A 260 18.04 -5.71 21.82
C VAL A 260 16.99 -6.37 22.69
N PHE A 261 17.37 -6.88 23.85
CA PHE A 261 16.47 -7.52 24.80
C PHE A 261 16.36 -6.68 26.06
N ILE A 262 15.13 -6.41 26.48
CA ILE A 262 14.83 -5.50 27.58
C ILE A 262 13.83 -6.17 28.51
N GLU A 263 14.23 -6.39 29.75
CA GLU A 263 13.36 -6.89 30.80
C GLU A 263 12.78 -5.71 31.58
N PHE A 264 11.45 -5.65 31.64
CA PHE A 264 10.71 -4.67 32.41
C PHE A 264 10.31 -5.24 33.77
N ASN A 265 9.97 -4.36 34.71
CA ASN A 265 9.51 -4.76 36.04
C ASN A 265 8.14 -5.47 36.02
N SER A 266 7.32 -5.23 35.00
CA SER A 266 6.00 -5.84 34.87
C SER A 266 5.56 -6.01 33.42
N ILE A 267 4.66 -6.97 33.17
CA ILE A 267 4.07 -7.19 31.83
C ILE A 267 3.37 -5.93 31.30
N PRO A 268 2.58 -5.17 32.09
CA PRO A 268 1.96 -3.92 31.62
C PRO A 268 2.99 -2.86 31.18
N ASP A 269 4.12 -2.76 31.88
CA ASP A 269 5.21 -1.86 31.51
C ASP A 269 5.80 -2.24 30.14
N CYS A 270 6.06 -3.54 29.97
CA CYS A 270 6.53 -4.12 28.71
C CYS A 270 5.52 -3.90 27.56
N GLN A 271 4.21 -4.03 27.83
CA GLN A 271 3.16 -3.77 26.85
C GLN A 271 3.10 -2.29 26.42
N ARG A 272 3.25 -1.35 27.36
CA ARG A 272 3.32 0.08 27.04
C ARG A 272 4.55 0.40 26.19
N ALA A 273 5.71 -0.16 26.55
CA ALA A 273 6.93 -0.02 25.77
C ALA A 273 6.78 -0.61 24.36
N GLN A 274 6.22 -1.81 24.24
CA GLN A 274 5.93 -2.47 22.96
C GLN A 274 5.08 -1.59 22.05
N GLN A 275 3.97 -1.05 22.56
CA GLN A 275 3.04 -0.20 21.82
C GLN A 275 3.68 1.14 21.42
N ALA A 276 4.53 1.70 22.27
CA ALA A 276 5.16 2.99 22.03
C ALA A 276 6.35 2.90 21.06
N LEU A 277 7.11 1.81 21.10
CA LEU A 277 8.36 1.62 20.36
C LEU A 277 8.15 0.94 19.00
N THR A 278 7.11 0.12 18.86
CA THR A 278 6.80 -0.55 17.58
C THR A 278 6.51 0.48 16.49
N GLY A 279 7.12 0.30 15.32
CA GLY A 279 6.94 1.20 14.18
C GLY A 279 7.66 2.54 14.28
N ARG A 280 8.40 2.81 15.37
CA ARG A 280 9.25 4.01 15.46
C ARG A 280 10.43 3.93 14.51
N LYS A 281 10.85 5.10 14.01
CA LYS A 281 12.08 5.20 13.23
C LYS A 281 13.27 5.44 14.14
N PHE A 282 14.31 4.63 14.01
CA PHE A 282 15.61 4.79 14.65
C PHE A 282 16.69 4.66 13.56
N ASN A 283 17.56 5.66 13.39
CA ASN A 283 18.56 5.72 12.30
C ASN A 283 18.00 5.34 10.91
N ASN A 284 16.82 5.89 10.58
CA ASN A 284 16.09 5.63 9.32
C ASN A 284 15.64 4.16 9.11
N ARG A 285 15.83 3.29 10.11
CA ARG A 285 15.26 1.94 10.19
C ARG A 285 13.99 1.98 11.01
N VAL A 286 13.12 1.00 10.81
CA VAL A 286 11.90 0.89 11.61
C VAL A 286 12.10 -0.16 12.68
N VAL A 287 11.92 0.25 13.93
CA VAL A 287 11.98 -0.60 15.11
C VAL A 287 10.79 -1.53 15.11
N VAL A 288 11.07 -2.81 15.29
CA VAL A 288 10.06 -3.85 15.38
C VAL A 288 10.17 -4.48 16.74
N THR A 289 9.04 -4.78 17.36
CA THR A 289 9.00 -5.34 18.71
C THR A 289 8.32 -6.71 18.73
N SER A 290 8.83 -7.61 19.57
CA SER A 290 8.23 -8.91 19.86
C SER A 290 8.46 -9.27 21.33
N TYR A 291 7.53 -9.97 21.99
CA TYR A 291 7.78 -10.49 23.33
C TYR A 291 8.69 -11.70 23.25
N TRP A 292 9.56 -11.82 24.25
CA TRP A 292 10.49 -12.91 24.40
C TRP A 292 10.21 -13.70 25.66
N ASP A 293 10.57 -14.98 25.66
CA ASP A 293 10.40 -15.87 26.80
C ASP A 293 11.38 -15.47 27.92
N PRO A 294 10.91 -15.10 29.14
CA PRO A 294 11.78 -14.70 30.24
C PRO A 294 12.77 -15.79 30.65
N ASP A 295 12.36 -17.06 30.62
CA ASP A 295 13.23 -18.18 31.00
C ASP A 295 14.40 -18.33 30.01
N LYS A 296 14.14 -18.09 28.72
CA LYS A 296 15.20 -18.08 27.69
C LYS A 296 16.13 -16.89 27.84
N TYR A 297 15.57 -15.71 28.13
CA TYR A 297 16.34 -14.50 28.37
C TYR A 297 17.31 -14.66 29.55
N HIS A 298 16.85 -15.19 30.69
CA HIS A 298 17.71 -15.43 31.86
C HIS A 298 18.77 -16.51 31.62
N ARG A 299 18.53 -17.44 30.68
CA ARG A 299 19.52 -18.43 30.23
C ARG A 299 20.48 -17.90 29.17
N ARG A 300 20.35 -16.64 28.76
CA ARG A 300 21.11 -16.00 27.67
C ARG A 300 20.95 -16.74 26.33
N GLU A 301 19.77 -17.28 26.09
CA GLU A 301 19.36 -17.88 24.82
C GLU A 301 18.59 -16.82 23.98
N PHE A 302 19.30 -16.18 23.04
CA PHE A 302 18.85 -15.01 22.24
C PHE A 302 18.56 -15.33 20.75
#